data_AF-A0A397DYH3-F1
#
_entry.id   AF-A0A397DYH3-F1
#
_cell.length_a   1.000
_cell.length_b   1.000
_cell.length_c   1.000
_cell.angle_alpha   90.00
_cell.angle_beta   90.00
_cell.angle_gamma   90.00
#
_symmetry.space_group_name_H-M   'P 1'
#
loop_
_entity.id
_entity.type
_entity.pdbx_description
1 polymer ?
#
loop_
_entity_poly.entity_id
_entity_poly.type
_entity_poly.pdbx_seq_one_letter_code
_entity_poly.pdbx_strand_id
1 'polypeptide(L)'
;MLHYVVGTVEALSVVVSVSVLCRFPPSDNEAYHSSYALRPSPTVFKHLFYVCCLLGFLAVLVSDIWKSDGYCLNQYSVWALSMQIIYWSWSLQDPKCISRGRLILFDVVFPVSIVITVVVWLVLYPMAGNTRNDEYWNWISWSQHGLNTALLVVEFLWSDARAVGWSTCALVTLFPTTYTIYAWMLHASHPLTPWLFASFLPIDDPSAPFWFIALVALHAGVFAVVVCLAACKVRAIEQTPERIHLSLDQRNDHHNVMWGPVVVGCEEALSVVACIYFLRQFPPHRQDAYTSPYAFPSDPPSVLHRAFYAACAIFLFVTHVADVIKTDGHCYYFFTTWNVLLQLSYWCWSFFDASGHSRGRAVMLDVLWPTSILVTAVVWAILYPMVHAIHEDYILLNWISYCQHGINAFLLLVEWIWNDARRVAVSTCAWSILFPTIYVIYAWIVHETVMVFALVTGAASLRTRAVSRKRVDTADSLVHLLVV
;
A
#
# COMPACT_ATOMS: atom_id res chain seq x y z
N MET A 1 42.10 -16.44 7.14
CA MET A 1 41.78 -16.45 8.59
C MET A 1 40.42 -15.79 8.86
N LEU A 2 40.09 -14.69 8.20
CA LEU A 2 38.84 -13.94 8.39
C LEU A 2 37.55 -14.73 8.05
N HIS A 3 37.57 -15.53 6.99
CA HIS A 3 36.45 -16.42 6.61
C HIS A 3 36.04 -17.40 7.72
N TYR A 4 37.02 -17.92 8.48
CA TYR A 4 36.74 -18.82 9.60
C TYR A 4 36.04 -18.11 10.77
N VAL A 5 36.31 -16.81 10.96
CA VAL A 5 35.64 -16.00 11.99
C VAL A 5 34.18 -15.77 11.61
N VAL A 6 33.90 -15.38 10.36
CA VAL A 6 32.53 -15.23 9.86
C VAL A 6 31.76 -16.56 9.95
N GLY A 7 32.36 -17.66 9.50
CA GLY A 7 31.75 -18.99 9.63
C GLY A 7 31.47 -19.40 11.08
N THR A 8 32.33 -19.00 12.02
CA THR A 8 32.12 -19.24 13.47
C THR A 8 30.95 -18.41 14.00
N VAL A 9 30.81 -17.15 13.59
CA VAL A 9 29.68 -16.28 13.95
C VAL A 9 28.35 -16.89 13.48
N GLU A 10 28.29 -17.36 12.23
CA GLU A 10 27.07 -17.98 11.70
C GLU A 10 26.75 -19.30 12.39
N ALA A 11 27.76 -20.16 12.64
CA ALA A 11 27.56 -21.40 13.37
C ALA A 11 27.05 -21.16 14.80
N LEU A 12 27.60 -20.16 15.50
CA LEU A 12 27.12 -19.75 16.81
C LEU A 12 25.68 -19.21 16.75
N SER A 13 25.35 -18.39 15.75
CA SER A 13 23.99 -17.88 15.51
C SER A 13 22.99 -19.03 15.35
N VAL A 14 23.32 -20.06 14.56
CA VAL A 14 22.48 -21.27 14.41
C VAL A 14 22.32 -21.99 15.75
N VAL A 15 23.42 -22.30 16.43
CA VAL A 15 23.39 -23.08 17.69
C VAL A 15 22.57 -22.35 18.77
N VAL A 16 22.77 -21.03 18.91
CA VAL A 16 22.01 -20.21 19.85
C VAL A 16 20.53 -20.16 19.47
N SER A 17 20.21 -19.91 18.21
CA SER A 17 18.82 -19.83 17.73
C SER A 17 18.08 -21.15 17.92
N VAL A 18 18.69 -22.28 17.54
CA VAL A 18 18.13 -23.62 17.74
C VAL A 18 17.98 -23.95 19.23
N SER A 19 18.98 -23.65 20.06
CA SER A 19 18.91 -23.86 21.51
C SER A 19 17.76 -23.07 22.16
N VAL A 20 17.56 -21.81 21.76
CA VAL A 20 16.43 -20.99 22.22
C VAL A 20 15.10 -21.61 21.79
N LEU A 21 14.97 -22.05 20.54
CA LEU A 21 13.73 -22.65 20.05
C LEU A 21 13.42 -24.01 20.70
N CYS A 22 14.45 -24.81 21.02
CA CYS A 22 14.29 -26.07 21.73
C CYS A 22 13.90 -25.87 23.20
N ARG A 23 14.42 -24.83 23.87
CA ARG A 23 14.15 -24.55 25.29
C ARG A 23 12.89 -23.72 25.53
N PHE A 24 12.61 -22.80 24.62
CA PHE A 24 11.51 -21.85 24.68
C PHE A 24 10.76 -21.85 23.35
N PRO A 25 10.06 -22.95 23.01
CA PRO A 25 9.26 -22.97 21.79
C PRO A 25 8.30 -21.76 21.80
N PRO A 26 8.09 -21.09 20.64
CA PRO A 26 7.12 -20.00 20.54
C PRO A 26 5.78 -20.41 21.17
N SER A 27 5.37 -19.66 22.20
CA SER A 27 4.46 -20.09 23.27
C SER A 27 3.26 -20.92 22.81
N ASP A 28 2.95 -21.96 23.61
CA ASP A 28 1.64 -22.62 23.56
C ASP A 28 0.60 -21.64 24.08
N ASN A 29 -0.10 -21.08 23.13
CA ASN A 29 -1.01 -19.99 23.32
C ASN A 29 -2.38 -20.53 23.74
N GLU A 30 -2.46 -21.15 24.91
CA GLU A 30 -3.75 -21.64 25.46
C GLU A 30 -4.74 -20.50 25.75
N ALA A 31 -4.26 -19.25 25.89
CA ALA A 31 -5.11 -18.06 25.97
C ALA A 31 -5.73 -17.61 24.62
N TYR A 32 -5.35 -18.23 23.49
CA TYR A 32 -5.75 -17.76 22.15
C TYR A 32 -7.06 -18.36 21.65
N HIS A 33 -7.51 -19.49 22.20
CA HIS A 33 -8.66 -20.22 21.64
C HIS A 33 -10.03 -19.65 22.03
N SER A 34 -10.19 -19.02 23.21
CA SER A 34 -11.52 -18.60 23.68
C SER A 34 -11.99 -17.27 23.09
N SER A 35 -11.09 -16.32 22.81
CA SER A 35 -11.45 -14.96 22.38
C SER A 35 -11.50 -14.77 20.86
N TYR A 36 -10.83 -15.62 20.07
CA TYR A 36 -10.82 -15.55 18.59
C TYR A 36 -11.91 -16.40 17.93
N ALA A 37 -12.30 -17.52 18.54
CA ALA A 37 -13.36 -18.40 18.02
C ALA A 37 -14.73 -17.70 17.97
N LEU A 38 -14.96 -16.72 18.85
CA LEU A 38 -16.20 -15.96 18.96
C LEU A 38 -16.28 -14.72 18.05
N ARG A 39 -15.23 -14.43 17.24
CA ARG A 39 -15.16 -13.18 16.46
C ARG A 39 -15.79 -13.29 15.07
N PRO A 40 -16.39 -12.19 14.58
CA PRO A 40 -17.00 -12.15 13.26
C PRO A 40 -15.97 -12.42 12.17
N SER A 41 -16.42 -13.00 11.06
CA SER A 41 -15.57 -13.27 9.91
C SER A 41 -14.93 -11.97 9.38
N PRO A 42 -13.67 -12.03 8.92
CA PRO A 42 -12.99 -10.89 8.31
C PRO A 42 -13.84 -10.26 7.22
N THR A 43 -13.81 -8.92 7.15
CA THR A 43 -14.59 -8.16 6.18
C THR A 43 -14.18 -8.53 4.75
N VAL A 44 -15.10 -8.33 3.79
CA VAL A 44 -14.81 -8.51 2.36
C VAL A 44 -13.60 -7.65 1.95
N PHE A 45 -13.47 -6.46 2.52
CA PHE A 45 -12.33 -5.58 2.27
C PHE A 45 -10.99 -6.20 2.71
N LYS A 46 -10.93 -6.84 3.89
CA LYS A 46 -9.70 -7.49 4.37
C LYS A 46 -9.31 -8.69 3.49
N HIS A 47 -10.28 -9.42 2.97
CA HIS A 47 -10.02 -10.47 1.97
C HIS A 47 -9.51 -9.90 0.65
N LEU A 48 -10.14 -8.84 0.14
CA LEU A 48 -9.68 -8.17 -1.08
C LEU A 48 -8.25 -7.66 -0.92
N PHE A 49 -7.92 -7.06 0.24
CA PHE A 49 -6.56 -6.65 0.58
C PHE A 49 -5.56 -7.82 0.48
N TYR A 50 -5.88 -8.98 1.06
CA TYR A 50 -5.03 -10.18 0.96
C TYR A 50 -4.87 -10.70 -0.48
N VAL A 51 -5.95 -10.70 -1.26
CA VAL A 51 -5.89 -11.08 -2.68
C VAL A 51 -5.01 -10.12 -3.46
N CYS A 52 -5.16 -8.81 -3.26
CA CYS A 52 -4.35 -7.79 -3.92
C CYS A 52 -2.86 -7.92 -3.54
N CYS A 53 -2.54 -8.11 -2.26
CA CYS A 53 -1.15 -8.32 -1.82
C CYS A 53 -0.54 -9.57 -2.45
N LEU A 54 -1.29 -10.68 -2.45
CA LEU A 54 -0.82 -11.94 -3.04
C LEU A 54 -0.57 -11.81 -4.55
N LEU A 55 -1.56 -11.31 -5.30
CA LEU A 55 -1.43 -11.14 -6.76
C LEU A 55 -0.32 -10.14 -7.11
N GLY A 56 -0.21 -9.04 -6.37
CA GLY A 56 0.86 -8.06 -6.56
C GLY A 56 2.24 -8.66 -6.34
N PHE A 57 2.43 -9.44 -5.27
CA PHE A 57 3.75 -10.02 -4.96
C PHE A 57 4.10 -11.17 -5.92
N LEU A 58 3.12 -11.94 -6.37
CA LEU A 58 3.32 -12.91 -7.44
C LEU A 58 3.72 -12.22 -8.75
N ALA A 59 3.10 -11.10 -9.10
CA ALA A 59 3.49 -10.31 -10.27
C ALA A 59 4.91 -9.76 -10.15
N VAL A 60 5.28 -9.20 -8.99
CA VAL A 60 6.65 -8.74 -8.70
C VAL A 60 7.65 -9.89 -8.86
N LEU A 61 7.37 -11.06 -8.26
CA LEU A 61 8.26 -12.22 -8.33
C LEU A 61 8.43 -12.71 -9.77
N VAL A 62 7.34 -12.85 -10.53
CA VAL A 62 7.39 -13.30 -11.94
C VAL A 62 8.16 -12.31 -12.80
N SER A 63 7.91 -11.00 -12.64
CA SER A 63 8.62 -9.98 -13.40
C SER A 63 10.10 -9.91 -13.06
N ASP A 64 10.48 -10.12 -11.80
CA ASP A 64 11.88 -10.14 -11.40
C ASP A 64 12.61 -11.38 -11.91
N ILE A 65 11.98 -12.56 -11.86
CA ILE A 65 12.51 -13.79 -12.47
C ILE A 65 12.72 -13.56 -13.97
N TRP A 66 11.75 -12.96 -14.66
CA TRP A 66 11.86 -12.70 -16.09
C TRP A 66 12.96 -11.68 -16.42
N LYS A 67 13.08 -10.60 -15.65
CA LYS A 67 14.09 -9.55 -15.87
C LYS A 67 15.51 -10.02 -15.57
N SER A 68 15.68 -10.92 -14.60
CA SER A 68 16.97 -11.40 -14.13
C SER A 68 17.36 -12.77 -14.69
N ASP A 69 16.58 -13.35 -15.61
CA ASP A 69 16.72 -14.75 -16.06
C ASP A 69 16.82 -15.74 -14.88
N GLY A 70 16.08 -15.47 -13.81
CA GLY A 70 16.06 -16.27 -12.58
C GLY A 70 17.18 -16.01 -11.59
N TYR A 71 18.17 -15.15 -11.88
CA TYR A 71 19.23 -14.81 -10.94
C TYR A 71 18.72 -14.14 -9.65
N CYS A 72 17.57 -13.46 -9.70
CA CYS A 72 16.97 -12.82 -8.52
C CYS A 72 16.65 -13.83 -7.40
N LEU A 73 16.44 -15.11 -7.71
CA LEU A 73 16.17 -16.16 -6.71
C LEU A 73 17.33 -16.37 -5.72
N ASN A 74 18.53 -15.92 -6.08
CA ASN A 74 19.69 -15.94 -5.19
C ASN A 74 19.71 -14.75 -4.22
N GLN A 75 18.83 -13.75 -4.37
CA GLN A 75 18.81 -12.54 -3.54
C GLN A 75 18.00 -12.71 -2.25
N TYR A 76 18.52 -12.15 -1.14
CA TYR A 76 17.88 -12.20 0.17
C TYR A 76 16.48 -11.57 0.19
N SER A 77 16.30 -10.47 -0.54
CA SER A 77 15.00 -9.80 -0.68
C SER A 77 13.94 -10.68 -1.31
N VAL A 78 14.31 -11.51 -2.30
CA VAL A 78 13.40 -12.44 -2.96
C VAL A 78 13.04 -13.61 -2.04
N TRP A 79 13.96 -14.06 -1.18
CA TRP A 79 13.66 -15.04 -0.13
C TRP A 79 12.65 -14.48 0.87
N ALA A 80 12.83 -13.23 1.31
CA ALA A 80 11.88 -12.55 2.19
C ALA A 80 10.52 -12.31 1.51
N LEU A 81 10.51 -11.91 0.23
CA LEU A 81 9.30 -11.77 -0.58
C LEU A 81 8.55 -13.11 -0.71
N SER A 82 9.27 -14.21 -0.90
CA SER A 82 8.69 -15.55 -0.97
C SER A 82 8.00 -15.95 0.33
N MET A 83 8.60 -15.64 1.48
CA MET A 83 7.95 -15.84 2.79
C MET A 83 6.69 -14.99 2.95
N GLN A 84 6.67 -13.77 2.39
CA GLN A 84 5.48 -12.93 2.38
C GLN A 84 4.39 -13.49 1.44
N ILE A 85 4.73 -14.05 0.28
CA ILE A 85 3.77 -14.74 -0.60
C ILE A 85 3.12 -15.91 0.14
N ILE A 86 3.91 -16.71 0.86
CA ILE A 86 3.41 -17.79 1.71
C ILE A 86 2.47 -17.22 2.79
N TYR A 87 2.86 -16.13 3.45
CA TYR A 87 2.04 -15.46 4.45
C TYR A 87 0.69 -15.00 3.90
N TRP A 88 0.67 -14.33 2.74
CA TRP A 88 -0.56 -13.83 2.13
C TRP A 88 -1.46 -14.97 1.63
N SER A 89 -0.87 -16.03 1.06
CA SER A 89 -1.60 -17.25 0.70
C SER A 89 -2.23 -17.91 1.93
N TRP A 90 -1.49 -18.00 3.03
CA TRP A 90 -2.02 -18.56 4.28
C TRP A 90 -3.10 -17.66 4.89
N SER A 91 -2.97 -16.35 4.74
CA SER A 91 -3.96 -15.36 5.20
C SER A 91 -5.31 -15.47 4.48
N LEU A 92 -5.34 -15.96 3.24
CA LEU A 92 -6.59 -16.28 2.54
C LEU A 92 -7.26 -17.57 3.05
N GLN A 93 -6.47 -18.57 3.44
CA GLN A 93 -6.97 -19.87 3.90
C GLN A 93 -7.44 -19.82 5.36
N ASP A 94 -6.73 -19.07 6.19
CA ASP A 94 -7.06 -18.87 7.60
C ASP A 94 -7.23 -17.37 7.88
N PRO A 95 -8.32 -16.75 7.41
CA PRO A 95 -8.45 -15.30 7.48
C PRO A 95 -8.78 -14.82 8.91
N LYS A 96 -9.30 -15.71 9.76
CA LYS A 96 -9.50 -15.48 11.21
C LYS A 96 -8.20 -15.52 12.02
N CYS A 97 -7.07 -15.88 11.40
CA CYS A 97 -5.75 -15.92 12.02
C CYS A 97 -5.69 -16.86 13.23
N ILE A 98 -6.30 -18.04 13.11
CA ILE A 98 -6.33 -19.08 14.16
C ILE A 98 -5.01 -19.87 14.16
N SER A 99 -4.34 -19.95 13.01
CA SER A 99 -3.09 -20.68 12.81
C SER A 99 -1.92 -20.02 13.52
N ARG A 100 -1.31 -20.78 14.43
CA ARG A 100 -0.03 -20.43 15.08
C ARG A 100 1.07 -20.18 14.07
N GLY A 101 1.16 -21.02 13.04
CA GLY A 101 2.18 -20.93 12.01
C GLY A 101 2.09 -19.61 11.24
N ARG A 102 0.87 -19.14 10.95
CA ARG A 102 0.64 -17.85 10.30
C ARG A 102 1.11 -16.68 11.17
N LEU A 103 0.79 -16.70 12.46
CA LEU A 103 1.19 -15.65 13.41
C LEU A 103 2.71 -15.57 13.59
N ILE A 104 3.38 -16.72 13.69
CA ILE A 104 4.84 -16.80 13.80
C ILE A 104 5.47 -16.33 12.49
N LEU A 105 4.93 -16.73 11.33
CA LEU A 105 5.42 -16.29 10.04
C LEU A 105 5.34 -14.76 9.92
N PHE A 106 4.25 -14.14 10.36
CA PHE A 106 4.12 -12.68 10.42
C PHE A 106 5.19 -12.03 11.30
N ASP A 107 5.41 -12.58 12.50
CA ASP A 107 6.44 -12.11 13.43
C ASP A 107 7.87 -12.24 12.89
N VAL A 108 8.07 -13.05 11.86
CA VAL A 108 9.34 -13.16 11.14
C VAL A 108 9.39 -12.21 9.95
N VAL A 109 8.41 -12.26 9.04
CA VAL A 109 8.45 -11.47 7.80
C VAL A 109 8.38 -9.97 8.06
N PHE A 110 7.67 -9.53 9.11
CA PHE A 110 7.54 -8.11 9.42
C PHE A 110 8.86 -7.45 9.82
N PRO A 111 9.58 -7.88 10.87
CA PRO A 111 10.88 -7.32 11.22
C PRO A 111 11.94 -7.55 10.13
N VAL A 112 11.95 -8.71 9.45
CA VAL A 112 12.87 -8.95 8.33
C VAL A 112 12.67 -7.93 7.20
N SER A 113 11.42 -7.63 6.85
CA SER A 113 11.12 -6.64 5.82
C SER A 113 11.55 -5.24 6.24
N ILE A 114 11.33 -4.86 7.51
CA ILE A 114 11.85 -3.58 8.05
C ILE A 114 13.38 -3.52 7.94
N VAL A 115 14.10 -4.58 8.29
CA VAL A 115 15.57 -4.61 8.17
C VAL A 115 15.99 -4.45 6.71
N ILE A 116 15.37 -5.17 5.78
CA ILE A 116 15.65 -5.05 4.34
C ILE A 116 15.40 -3.62 3.87
N THR A 117 14.26 -3.03 4.20
CA THR A 117 13.94 -1.63 3.89
C THR A 117 15.02 -0.69 4.44
N VAL A 118 15.40 -0.83 5.70
CA VAL A 118 16.42 0.01 6.34
C VAL A 118 17.78 -0.13 5.65
N VAL A 119 18.24 -1.36 5.40
CA VAL A 119 19.54 -1.61 4.76
C VAL A 119 19.55 -1.11 3.31
N VAL A 120 18.48 -1.38 2.55
CA VAL A 120 18.38 -0.94 1.15
C VAL A 120 18.39 0.58 1.07
N TRP A 121 17.51 1.28 1.80
CA TRP A 121 17.35 2.72 1.62
C TRP A 121 18.43 3.55 2.32
N LEU A 122 18.97 3.09 3.45
CA LEU A 122 19.98 3.85 4.20
C LEU A 122 21.42 3.48 3.85
N VAL A 123 21.65 2.31 3.24
CA VAL A 123 23.01 1.83 2.96
C VAL A 123 23.21 1.56 1.48
N LEU A 124 22.43 0.65 0.88
CA LEU A 124 22.67 0.24 -0.51
C LEU A 124 22.33 1.33 -1.53
N TYR A 125 21.23 2.06 -1.33
CA TYR A 125 20.80 3.14 -2.21
C TYR A 125 21.83 4.29 -2.30
N PRO A 126 22.39 4.81 -1.18
CA PRO A 126 23.51 5.75 -1.24
C PRO A 126 24.76 5.18 -1.90
N MET A 127 25.08 3.90 -1.64
CA MET A 127 26.29 3.25 -2.16
C MET A 127 26.26 3.02 -3.68
N ALA A 128 25.08 2.89 -4.27
CA ALA A 128 24.92 2.70 -5.72
C ALA A 128 25.25 3.95 -6.55
N GLY A 129 25.51 5.10 -5.92
CA GLY A 129 26.04 6.28 -6.61
C GLY A 129 25.17 6.71 -7.80
N ASN A 130 25.72 6.63 -9.02
CA ASN A 130 25.05 7.08 -10.23
C ASN A 130 23.99 6.10 -10.77
N THR A 131 24.06 4.80 -10.42
CA THR A 131 23.09 3.78 -10.90
C THR A 131 21.90 3.60 -9.95
N ARG A 132 21.90 4.32 -8.82
CA ARG A 132 20.91 4.14 -7.74
C ARG A 132 19.45 4.30 -8.19
N ASN A 133 19.16 5.16 -9.16
CA ASN A 133 17.79 5.35 -9.63
C ASN A 133 17.34 4.18 -10.51
N ASP A 134 18.20 3.70 -11.39
CA ASP A 134 17.89 2.56 -12.25
C ASP A 134 17.71 1.26 -11.43
N GLU A 135 18.53 1.10 -10.38
CA GLU A 135 18.53 -0.09 -9.52
C GLU A 135 17.41 -0.10 -8.48
N TYR A 136 17.07 1.04 -7.86
CA TYR A 136 16.17 1.08 -6.70
C TYR A 136 14.83 1.78 -6.95
N TRP A 137 14.75 2.71 -7.91
CA TRP A 137 13.51 3.43 -8.23
C TRP A 137 12.66 2.73 -9.29
N ASN A 138 13.00 1.50 -9.69
CA ASN A 138 12.12 0.68 -10.50
C ASN A 138 11.03 0.01 -9.63
N TRP A 139 9.88 -0.28 -10.24
CA TRP A 139 8.70 -0.79 -9.53
C TRP A 139 8.95 -2.14 -8.84
N ILE A 140 9.86 -2.99 -9.34
CA ILE A 140 10.22 -4.28 -8.72
C ILE A 140 10.93 -4.01 -7.39
N SER A 141 12.01 -3.23 -7.44
CA SER A 141 12.82 -2.88 -6.27
C SER A 141 12.02 -2.10 -5.23
N TRP A 142 11.23 -1.11 -5.67
CA TRP A 142 10.32 -0.38 -4.79
C TRP A 142 9.29 -1.31 -4.12
N SER A 143 8.78 -2.30 -4.85
CA SER A 143 7.85 -3.29 -4.30
C SER A 143 8.50 -4.21 -3.27
N GLN A 144 9.73 -4.66 -3.53
CA GLN A 144 10.48 -5.59 -2.68
C GLN A 144 11.09 -4.96 -1.43
N HIS A 145 11.29 -3.64 -1.41
CA HIS A 145 12.03 -2.97 -0.33
C HIS A 145 11.29 -1.80 0.31
N GLY A 146 10.16 -1.34 -0.26
CA GLY A 146 9.37 -0.23 0.27
C GLY A 146 7.92 -0.62 0.49
N LEU A 147 7.20 -0.91 -0.61
CA LEU A 147 5.77 -1.19 -0.57
C LEU A 147 5.43 -2.42 0.29
N ASN A 148 6.25 -3.47 0.22
CA ASN A 148 6.00 -4.68 1.00
C ASN A 148 6.00 -4.43 2.52
N THR A 149 6.97 -3.66 3.02
CA THR A 149 7.04 -3.27 4.43
C THR A 149 5.85 -2.38 4.80
N ALA A 150 5.45 -1.44 3.94
CA ALA A 150 4.27 -0.60 4.17
C ALA A 150 2.97 -1.44 4.28
N LEU A 151 2.80 -2.43 3.40
CA LEU A 151 1.64 -3.35 3.45
C LEU A 151 1.65 -4.22 4.72
N LEU A 152 2.83 -4.65 5.19
CA LEU A 152 2.96 -5.35 6.47
C LEU A 152 2.69 -4.45 7.68
N VAL A 153 2.98 -3.14 7.61
CA VAL A 153 2.56 -2.16 8.63
C VAL A 153 1.03 -2.05 8.65
N VAL A 154 0.40 -1.96 7.49
CA VAL A 154 -1.08 -1.96 7.39
C VAL A 154 -1.65 -3.22 8.00
N GLU A 155 -1.10 -4.39 7.67
CA GLU A 155 -1.54 -5.66 8.28
C GLU A 155 -1.26 -5.70 9.78
N PHE A 156 -0.13 -5.18 10.26
CA PHE A 156 0.17 -5.09 11.69
C PHE A 156 -0.87 -4.24 12.41
N LEU A 157 -1.25 -3.08 11.85
CA LEU A 157 -2.25 -2.18 12.43
C LEU A 157 -3.65 -2.77 12.39
N TRP A 158 -4.02 -3.46 11.30
CA TRP A 158 -5.33 -4.06 11.09
C TRP A 158 -5.50 -5.45 11.71
N SER A 159 -4.40 -6.08 12.12
CA SER A 159 -4.43 -7.34 12.87
C SER A 159 -4.87 -7.10 14.30
N ASP A 160 -5.34 -8.13 14.98
CA ASP A 160 -5.68 -8.00 16.38
C ASP A 160 -4.44 -7.74 17.24
N ALA A 161 -4.61 -6.99 18.34
CA ALA A 161 -3.53 -6.83 19.29
C ALA A 161 -3.17 -8.16 19.91
N ARG A 162 -1.88 -8.47 19.91
CA ARG A 162 -1.33 -9.65 20.55
C ARG A 162 0.07 -9.34 21.06
N ALA A 163 0.47 -10.05 22.11
CA ALA A 163 1.86 -10.07 22.51
C ALA A 163 2.67 -10.90 21.49
N VAL A 164 3.91 -10.50 21.28
CA VAL A 164 4.89 -11.24 20.48
C VAL A 164 5.87 -11.91 21.43
N GLY A 165 6.02 -13.23 21.33
CA GLY A 165 6.93 -13.98 22.19
C GLY A 165 8.39 -13.69 21.87
N TRP A 166 9.21 -13.44 22.90
CA TRP A 166 10.64 -13.15 22.73
C TRP A 166 11.42 -14.29 22.07
N SER A 167 10.95 -15.54 22.21
CA SER A 167 11.59 -16.69 21.55
C SER A 167 11.50 -16.66 20.02
N THR A 168 10.53 -15.93 19.45
CA THR A 168 10.44 -15.73 17.99
C THR A 168 11.64 -14.96 17.45
N CYS A 169 12.36 -14.19 18.27
CA CYS A 169 13.61 -13.53 17.89
C CYS A 169 14.62 -14.53 17.29
N ALA A 170 14.64 -15.77 17.81
CA ALA A 170 15.52 -16.81 17.29
C ALA A 170 15.20 -17.19 15.84
N LEU A 171 13.93 -17.14 15.42
CA LEU A 171 13.55 -17.36 14.02
C LEU A 171 13.93 -16.16 13.13
N VAL A 172 13.78 -14.95 13.66
CA VAL A 172 14.17 -13.71 12.96
C VAL A 172 15.67 -13.66 12.70
N THR A 173 16.50 -14.17 13.62
CA THR A 173 17.96 -14.27 13.44
C THR A 173 18.38 -15.51 12.65
N LEU A 174 17.66 -16.62 12.78
CA LEU A 174 17.99 -17.85 12.05
C LEU A 174 17.75 -17.71 10.54
N PHE A 175 16.75 -16.93 10.11
CA PHE A 175 16.45 -16.70 8.70
C PHE A 175 17.61 -16.04 7.92
N PRO A 176 18.14 -14.85 8.29
CA PRO A 176 19.30 -14.26 7.63
C PRO A 176 20.55 -15.14 7.76
N THR A 177 20.79 -15.79 8.90
CA THR A 177 21.92 -16.73 9.06
C THR A 177 21.83 -17.91 8.09
N THR A 178 20.63 -18.47 7.89
CA THR A 178 20.41 -19.55 6.91
C THR A 178 20.72 -19.08 5.49
N TYR A 179 20.29 -17.86 5.14
CA TYR A 179 20.62 -17.27 3.86
C TYR A 179 22.13 -17.03 3.70
N THR A 180 22.82 -16.54 4.74
CA THR A 180 24.27 -16.36 4.71
C THR A 180 25.00 -17.68 4.48
N ILE A 181 24.57 -18.77 5.14
CA ILE A 181 25.13 -20.12 4.92
C ILE A 181 24.90 -20.56 3.47
N TYR A 182 23.71 -20.34 2.93
CA TYR A 182 23.41 -20.61 1.52
C TYR A 182 24.33 -19.81 0.57
N ALA A 183 24.52 -18.50 0.81
CA ALA A 183 25.40 -17.65 0.02
C ALA A 183 26.86 -18.15 0.04
N TRP A 184 27.32 -18.62 1.20
CA TRP A 184 28.63 -19.27 1.35
C TRP A 184 28.74 -20.56 0.54
N MET A 185 27.73 -21.42 0.61
CA MET A 185 27.70 -22.67 -0.16
C MET A 185 27.74 -22.39 -1.66
N LEU A 186 26.99 -21.39 -2.13
CA LEU A 186 26.98 -21.00 -3.54
C LEU A 186 28.35 -20.50 -4.00
N HIS A 187 28.97 -19.61 -3.21
CA HIS A 187 30.30 -19.07 -3.51
C HIS A 187 31.39 -20.16 -3.51
N ALA A 188 31.33 -21.11 -2.58
CA ALA A 188 32.29 -22.21 -2.51
C ALA A 188 32.12 -23.24 -3.65
N SER A 189 30.89 -23.43 -4.14
CA SER A 189 30.56 -24.44 -5.16
C SER A 189 30.88 -23.99 -6.58
N HIS A 190 30.93 -22.67 -6.83
CA HIS A 190 31.18 -22.11 -8.15
C HIS A 190 32.29 -21.04 -8.07
N PRO A 191 33.55 -21.40 -8.44
CA PRO A 191 34.70 -20.49 -8.33
C PRO A 191 34.58 -19.21 -9.17
N LEU A 192 33.66 -19.18 -10.13
CA LEU A 192 33.40 -18.05 -11.02
C LEU A 192 32.20 -17.20 -10.58
N THR A 193 31.40 -17.63 -9.58
CA THR A 193 30.33 -16.76 -9.06
C THR A 193 30.93 -15.70 -8.13
N PRO A 194 30.81 -14.41 -8.48
CA PRO A 194 31.21 -13.34 -7.58
C PRO A 194 30.40 -13.45 -6.27
N TRP A 195 31.05 -13.06 -5.17
CA TRP A 195 30.39 -13.00 -3.86
C TRP A 195 29.11 -12.16 -3.95
N LEU A 196 27.98 -12.72 -3.50
CA LEU A 196 26.65 -12.10 -3.66
C LEU A 196 26.55 -10.71 -3.02
N PHE A 197 27.41 -10.41 -2.05
CA PHE A 197 27.47 -9.12 -1.38
C PHE A 197 28.76 -8.34 -1.66
N ALA A 198 29.43 -8.56 -2.79
CA ALA A 198 30.72 -7.94 -3.09
C ALA A 198 30.74 -6.41 -2.88
N SER A 199 29.62 -5.73 -3.14
CA SER A 199 29.51 -4.27 -3.02
C SER A 199 29.29 -3.75 -1.60
N PHE A 200 28.70 -4.54 -0.70
CA PHE A 200 28.26 -4.09 0.64
C PHE A 200 28.91 -4.87 1.78
N LEU A 201 29.22 -6.14 1.56
CA LEU A 201 29.74 -7.04 2.57
C LEU A 201 30.87 -7.93 2.01
N PRO A 202 31.94 -7.34 1.43
CA PRO A 202 33.05 -8.10 0.89
C PRO A 202 33.70 -8.98 1.95
N ILE A 203 33.86 -10.26 1.63
CA ILE A 203 34.25 -11.29 2.59
C ILE A 203 35.74 -11.30 2.92
N ASP A 204 36.53 -10.64 2.07
CA ASP A 204 37.96 -10.42 2.22
C ASP A 204 38.28 -9.13 3.00
N ASP A 205 37.28 -8.26 3.24
CA ASP A 205 37.46 -7.03 4.01
C ASP A 205 37.64 -7.36 5.49
N PRO A 206 38.73 -6.90 6.15
CA PRO A 206 38.98 -7.13 7.58
C PRO A 206 37.82 -6.78 8.52
N SER A 207 36.92 -5.88 8.11
CA SER A 207 35.73 -5.49 8.86
C SER A 207 34.53 -6.44 8.69
N ALA A 208 34.59 -7.43 7.79
CA ALA A 208 33.48 -8.33 7.50
C ALA A 208 32.88 -9.00 8.74
N PRO A 209 33.66 -9.56 9.70
CA PRO A 209 33.09 -10.15 10.92
C PRO A 209 32.22 -9.18 11.72
N PHE A 210 32.62 -7.90 11.78
CA PHE A 210 31.84 -6.87 12.46
C PHE A 210 30.52 -6.63 11.75
N TRP A 211 30.49 -6.56 10.42
CA TRP A 211 29.28 -6.36 9.64
C TRP A 211 28.28 -7.52 9.76
N PHE A 212 28.75 -8.77 9.77
CA PHE A 212 27.87 -9.93 10.01
C PHE A 212 27.24 -9.90 11.41
N ILE A 213 28.04 -9.61 12.45
CA ILE A 213 27.52 -9.44 13.81
C ILE A 213 26.54 -8.28 13.88
N ALA A 214 26.85 -7.15 13.23
CA ALA A 214 26.01 -5.96 13.21
C ALA A 214 24.66 -6.23 12.54
N LEU A 215 24.62 -6.99 11.43
CA LEU A 215 23.38 -7.37 10.77
C LEU A 215 22.52 -8.32 11.61
N VAL A 216 23.11 -9.31 12.27
CA VAL A 216 22.37 -10.19 13.19
C VAL A 216 21.81 -9.38 14.38
N ALA A 217 22.62 -8.47 14.94
CA ALA A 217 22.19 -7.57 16.01
C ALA A 217 21.08 -6.60 15.54
N LEU A 218 21.14 -6.12 14.30
CA LEU A 218 20.11 -5.27 13.70
C LEU A 218 18.77 -6.02 13.59
N HIS A 219 18.78 -7.28 13.16
CA HIS A 219 17.57 -8.12 13.12
C HIS A 219 16.96 -8.28 14.52
N ALA A 220 17.78 -8.60 15.52
CA ALA A 220 17.32 -8.71 16.90
C ALA A 220 16.79 -7.38 17.46
N GLY A 221 17.46 -6.26 17.14
CA GLY A 221 17.06 -4.92 17.55
C GLY A 221 15.73 -4.47 16.94
N VAL A 222 15.54 -4.67 15.63
CA VAL A 222 14.27 -4.39 14.95
C VAL A 222 13.15 -5.29 15.47
N PHE A 223 13.44 -6.56 15.74
CA PHE A 223 12.47 -7.44 16.39
C PHE A 223 12.04 -6.93 17.77
N ALA A 224 12.99 -6.46 18.60
CA ALA A 224 12.66 -5.85 19.88
C ALA A 224 11.75 -4.62 19.74
N VAL A 225 11.94 -3.81 18.70
CA VAL A 225 11.03 -2.69 18.37
C VAL A 225 9.63 -3.21 18.04
N VAL A 226 9.50 -4.26 17.23
CA VAL A 226 8.21 -4.88 16.90
C VAL A 226 7.52 -5.43 18.14
N VAL A 227 8.26 -6.08 19.06
CA VAL A 227 7.73 -6.55 20.34
C VAL A 227 7.20 -5.37 21.18
N CYS A 228 7.93 -4.27 21.24
CA CYS A 228 7.50 -3.05 21.94
C CYS A 228 6.24 -2.45 21.30
N LEU A 229 6.19 -2.35 19.97
CA LEU A 229 5.01 -1.86 19.25
C LEU A 229 3.79 -2.75 19.52
N ALA A 230 3.97 -4.07 19.52
CA ALA A 230 2.91 -5.02 19.83
C ALA A 230 2.42 -4.87 21.28
N ALA A 231 3.34 -4.71 22.24
CA ALA A 231 2.99 -4.46 23.64
C ALA A 231 2.26 -3.13 23.83
N CYS A 232 2.69 -2.06 23.14
CA CYS A 232 1.98 -0.78 23.13
C CYS A 232 0.57 -0.92 22.54
N LYS A 233 0.42 -1.70 21.47
CA LYS A 233 -0.87 -1.97 20.84
C LYS A 233 -1.82 -2.74 21.79
N VAL A 234 -1.32 -3.75 22.51
CA VAL A 234 -2.08 -4.47 23.53
C VAL A 234 -2.53 -3.53 24.64
N ARG A 235 -1.61 -2.74 25.22
CA ARG A 235 -1.92 -1.77 26.28
C ARG A 235 -2.95 -0.73 25.83
N ALA A 236 -2.82 -0.21 24.61
CA ALA A 236 -3.77 0.75 24.06
C ALA A 236 -5.18 0.17 23.98
N ILE A 237 -5.32 -1.11 23.62
CA ILE A 237 -6.60 -1.80 23.51
C ILE A 237 -7.17 -2.17 24.90
N GLU A 238 -6.33 -2.60 25.84
CA GLU A 238 -6.73 -2.89 27.22
C GLU A 238 -7.20 -1.65 27.99
N GLN A 239 -6.71 -0.46 27.63
CA GLN A 239 -7.11 0.81 28.25
C GLN A 239 -8.38 1.44 27.65
N THR A 240 -8.87 0.94 26.51
CA THR A 240 -10.09 1.44 25.84
C THR A 240 -11.44 1.10 26.49
N PRO A 241 -11.65 0.02 27.28
CA PRO A 241 -12.97 -0.30 27.83
C PRO A 241 -13.49 0.72 28.85
N GLU A 242 -12.61 1.38 29.62
CA GLU A 242 -13.01 2.28 30.71
C GLU A 242 -13.14 3.76 30.30
N ARG A 243 -12.52 4.18 29.18
CA ARG A 243 -12.52 5.60 28.78
C ARG A 243 -13.79 6.08 28.09
N ILE A 244 -14.59 5.21 27.48
CA ILE A 244 -15.81 5.63 26.75
C ILE A 244 -16.90 6.15 27.71
N HIS A 245 -16.92 5.70 28.97
CA HIS A 245 -17.89 6.17 29.97
C HIS A 245 -17.45 7.41 30.76
N LEU A 246 -16.15 7.76 30.78
CA LEU A 246 -15.61 8.88 31.56
C LEU A 246 -15.16 10.08 30.70
N SER A 247 -15.01 9.93 29.38
CA SER A 247 -14.53 11.00 28.51
C SER A 247 -15.58 11.98 27.99
N LEU A 248 -16.85 11.85 28.42
CA LEU A 248 -17.89 12.85 28.13
C LEU A 248 -17.87 14.05 29.09
N ASP A 249 -17.09 14.01 30.18
CA ASP A 249 -17.21 14.99 31.27
C ASP A 249 -15.95 15.85 31.54
N GLN A 250 -14.84 15.67 30.79
CA GLN A 250 -13.55 16.24 31.23
C GLN A 250 -12.62 16.84 30.15
N ARG A 251 -13.12 17.29 29.00
CA ARG A 251 -12.26 17.87 27.94
C ARG A 251 -12.51 19.35 27.64
N ASN A 252 -12.65 20.16 28.68
CA ASN A 252 -12.19 21.55 28.66
C ASN A 252 -10.84 21.59 29.38
N ASP A 253 -9.77 21.84 28.62
CA ASP A 253 -8.59 22.65 29.00
C ASP A 253 -7.27 22.13 28.37
N HIS A 254 -6.89 22.88 27.33
CA HIS A 254 -5.56 23.22 26.83
C HIS A 254 -4.48 22.13 26.67
N HIS A 255 -4.27 21.73 25.41
CA HIS A 255 -2.95 21.61 24.78
C HIS A 255 -3.05 22.14 23.34
N ASN A 256 -2.05 22.89 22.88
CA ASN A 256 -1.94 23.35 21.49
C ASN A 256 -1.81 22.15 20.55
N VAL A 257 -2.95 21.68 20.06
CA VAL A 257 -3.11 20.57 19.13
C VAL A 257 -3.16 21.15 17.72
N MET A 258 -2.47 20.50 16.77
CA MET A 258 -2.69 20.74 15.34
C MET A 258 -4.17 20.45 15.02
N TRP A 259 -5.02 21.46 15.12
CA TRP A 259 -6.47 21.30 14.99
C TRP A 259 -6.86 20.91 13.57
N GLY A 260 -6.15 21.42 12.55
CA GLY A 260 -6.42 21.12 11.14
C GLY A 260 -6.47 19.62 10.84
N PRO A 261 -5.38 18.85 11.05
CA PRO A 261 -5.39 17.41 10.82
C PRO A 261 -6.45 16.67 11.62
N VAL A 262 -6.69 17.04 12.89
CA VAL A 262 -7.71 16.38 13.70
C VAL A 262 -9.12 16.63 13.15
N VAL A 263 -9.43 17.85 12.71
CA VAL A 263 -10.73 18.19 12.11
C VAL A 263 -10.94 17.44 10.81
N VAL A 264 -9.96 17.45 9.91
CA VAL A 264 -10.05 16.71 8.64
C VAL A 264 -10.20 15.20 8.90
N GLY A 265 -9.46 14.66 9.88
CA GLY A 265 -9.60 13.26 10.31
C GLY A 265 -10.99 12.92 10.83
N CYS A 266 -11.57 13.80 11.64
CA CYS A 266 -12.95 13.65 12.11
C CYS A 266 -13.96 13.79 10.96
N GLU A 267 -13.76 14.72 10.03
CA GLU A 267 -14.62 14.92 8.86
C GLU A 267 -14.63 13.67 7.96
N GLU A 268 -13.47 13.13 7.62
CA GLU A 268 -13.37 11.91 6.81
C GLU A 268 -13.95 10.70 7.54
N ALA A 269 -13.69 10.56 8.86
CA ALA A 269 -14.27 9.48 9.65
C ALA A 269 -15.81 9.56 9.71
N LEU A 270 -16.36 10.77 9.89
CA LEU A 270 -17.80 11.01 9.86
C LEU A 270 -18.37 10.75 8.46
N SER A 271 -17.69 11.18 7.40
CA SER A 271 -18.06 10.91 6.01
C SER A 271 -18.15 9.41 5.73
N VAL A 272 -17.13 8.63 6.10
CA VAL A 272 -17.11 7.17 5.95
C VAL A 272 -18.25 6.53 6.74
N VAL A 273 -18.41 6.87 8.02
CA VAL A 273 -19.44 6.27 8.88
C VAL A 273 -20.84 6.61 8.36
N ALA A 274 -21.08 7.87 7.97
CA ALA A 274 -22.36 8.31 7.42
C ALA A 274 -22.68 7.61 6.09
N CYS A 275 -21.71 7.51 5.18
CA CYS A 275 -21.88 6.81 3.91
C CYS A 275 -22.17 5.32 4.14
N ILE A 276 -21.40 4.63 4.99
CA ILE A 276 -21.63 3.21 5.31
C ILE A 276 -22.99 3.01 5.97
N TYR A 277 -23.38 3.87 6.91
CA TYR A 277 -24.68 3.81 7.55
C TYR A 277 -25.80 3.99 6.51
N PHE A 278 -25.70 5.00 5.65
CA PHE A 278 -26.70 5.27 4.62
C PHE A 278 -26.81 4.13 3.60
N LEU A 279 -25.68 3.57 3.15
CA LEU A 279 -25.65 2.42 2.23
C LEU A 279 -26.22 1.14 2.86
N ARG A 280 -26.11 0.98 4.19
CA ARG A 280 -26.74 -0.14 4.91
C ARG A 280 -28.25 0.03 5.04
N GLN A 281 -28.73 1.24 5.30
CA GLN A 281 -30.16 1.51 5.43
C GLN A 281 -30.86 1.50 4.07
N PHE A 282 -30.17 2.00 3.04
CA PHE A 282 -30.71 2.15 1.69
C PHE A 282 -29.80 1.46 0.67
N PRO A 283 -29.68 0.12 0.67
CA PRO A 283 -28.82 -0.55 -0.28
C PRO A 283 -29.32 -0.30 -1.73
N PRO A 284 -28.43 0.06 -2.67
CA PRO A 284 -28.82 0.47 -4.01
C PRO A 284 -29.60 -0.62 -4.76
N HIS A 285 -29.35 -1.90 -4.47
CA HIS A 285 -30.03 -3.03 -5.11
C HIS A 285 -31.46 -3.30 -4.60
N ARG A 286 -31.92 -2.65 -3.52
CA ARG A 286 -33.27 -2.81 -2.97
C ARG A 286 -34.24 -1.67 -3.33
N GLN A 287 -33.76 -0.60 -3.97
CA GLN A 287 -34.62 0.54 -4.30
C GLN A 287 -35.39 0.30 -5.59
N ASP A 288 -36.68 0.65 -5.56
CA ASP A 288 -37.63 0.59 -6.69
C ASP A 288 -37.14 1.31 -7.96
N ALA A 289 -36.12 2.16 -7.81
CA ALA A 289 -35.44 2.87 -8.89
C ALA A 289 -34.85 1.95 -9.98
N TYR A 290 -34.36 0.76 -9.60
CA TYR A 290 -33.79 -0.24 -10.53
C TYR A 290 -34.70 -1.45 -10.79
N THR A 291 -35.90 -1.45 -10.20
CA THR A 291 -36.92 -2.50 -10.36
C THR A 291 -38.27 -1.96 -10.82
N SER A 292 -38.32 -0.69 -11.24
CA SER A 292 -39.55 -0.04 -11.69
C SER A 292 -40.12 -0.76 -12.92
N PRO A 293 -41.43 -1.11 -12.93
CA PRO A 293 -42.10 -1.65 -14.11
C PRO A 293 -42.20 -0.64 -15.26
N TYR A 294 -41.87 0.64 -15.00
CA TYR A 294 -41.76 1.70 -16.00
C TYR A 294 -40.32 1.96 -16.46
N ALA A 295 -39.32 1.29 -15.88
CA ALA A 295 -38.01 1.21 -16.50
C ALA A 295 -38.19 0.32 -17.72
N PHE A 296 -38.21 0.91 -18.91
CA PHE A 296 -38.26 0.15 -20.15
C PHE A 296 -37.11 -0.88 -20.10
N PRO A 297 -37.38 -2.18 -20.35
CA PRO A 297 -36.31 -3.15 -20.46
C PRO A 297 -35.42 -2.71 -21.62
N SER A 298 -34.18 -2.32 -21.32
CA SER A 298 -33.18 -2.02 -22.34
C SER A 298 -33.01 -3.25 -23.22
N ASP A 299 -33.30 -3.12 -24.51
CA ASP A 299 -32.84 -4.11 -25.48
C ASP A 299 -31.34 -4.33 -25.30
N PRO A 300 -30.83 -5.56 -25.50
CA PRO A 300 -29.41 -5.83 -25.39
C PRO A 300 -28.61 -4.82 -26.23
N PRO A 301 -27.45 -4.35 -25.74
CA PRO A 301 -26.74 -3.24 -26.36
C PRO A 301 -26.47 -3.53 -27.84
N SER A 302 -26.86 -2.58 -28.71
CA SER A 302 -26.67 -2.72 -30.15
C SER A 302 -25.18 -2.86 -30.48
N VAL A 303 -24.86 -3.35 -31.69
CA VAL A 303 -23.46 -3.45 -32.15
C VAL A 303 -22.76 -2.09 -32.08
N LEU A 304 -23.49 -1.00 -32.35
CA LEU A 304 -23.00 0.36 -32.23
C LEU A 304 -22.64 0.71 -30.77
N HIS A 305 -23.49 0.37 -29.80
CA HIS A 305 -23.21 0.58 -28.37
C HIS A 305 -21.98 -0.22 -27.91
N ARG A 306 -21.89 -1.49 -28.30
CA ARG A 306 -20.71 -2.31 -27.96
C ARG A 306 -19.42 -1.78 -28.58
N ALA A 307 -19.49 -1.31 -29.83
CA ALA A 307 -18.35 -0.64 -30.48
C ALA A 307 -17.97 0.65 -29.76
N PHE A 308 -18.95 1.44 -29.31
CA PHE A 308 -18.73 2.63 -28.49
C PHE A 308 -18.07 2.30 -27.14
N TYR A 309 -18.53 1.25 -26.44
CA TYR A 309 -17.92 0.78 -25.19
C TYR A 309 -16.46 0.36 -25.37
N ALA A 310 -16.18 -0.42 -26.42
CA ALA A 310 -14.81 -0.82 -26.75
C ALA A 310 -13.93 0.39 -27.08
N ALA A 311 -14.45 1.34 -27.86
CA ALA A 311 -13.73 2.56 -28.20
C ALA A 311 -13.41 3.42 -26.96
N CYS A 312 -14.37 3.58 -26.05
CA CYS A 312 -14.16 4.31 -24.79
C CYS A 312 -13.15 3.62 -23.87
N ALA A 313 -13.22 2.29 -23.75
CA ALA A 313 -12.27 1.50 -22.97
C ALA A 313 -10.85 1.63 -23.54
N ILE A 314 -10.68 1.49 -24.86
CA ILE A 314 -9.38 1.66 -25.53
C ILE A 314 -8.87 3.09 -25.36
N PHE A 315 -9.72 4.09 -25.58
CA PHE A 315 -9.35 5.51 -25.44
C PHE A 315 -8.85 5.84 -24.04
N LEU A 316 -9.58 5.43 -22.99
CA LEU A 316 -9.17 5.67 -21.61
C LEU A 316 -7.95 4.84 -21.22
N PHE A 317 -7.83 3.60 -21.71
CA PHE A 317 -6.64 2.79 -21.47
C PHE A 317 -5.39 3.42 -22.08
N VAL A 318 -5.46 3.88 -23.33
CA VAL A 318 -4.33 4.56 -24.00
C VAL A 318 -3.99 5.88 -23.30
N THR A 319 -5.02 6.67 -22.93
CA THR A 319 -4.81 7.91 -22.16
C THR A 319 -4.14 7.62 -20.83
N HIS A 320 -4.57 6.58 -20.11
CA HIS A 320 -3.99 6.17 -18.83
C HIS A 320 -2.55 5.68 -18.98
N VAL A 321 -2.26 4.84 -19.97
CA VAL A 321 -0.89 4.37 -20.25
C VAL A 321 0.02 5.54 -20.59
N ALA A 322 -0.45 6.49 -21.41
CA ALA A 322 0.33 7.68 -21.73
C ALA A 322 0.59 8.56 -20.51
N ASP A 323 -0.38 8.68 -19.60
CA ASP A 323 -0.22 9.43 -18.36
C ASP A 323 0.77 8.75 -17.41
N VAL A 324 0.68 7.43 -17.24
CA VAL A 324 1.64 6.64 -16.46
C VAL A 324 3.05 6.79 -17.02
N ILE A 325 3.23 6.75 -18.34
CA ILE A 325 4.55 6.93 -18.97
C ILE A 325 5.04 8.36 -18.79
N LYS A 326 4.18 9.37 -18.99
CA LYS A 326 4.59 10.78 -18.90
C LYS A 326 4.96 11.18 -17.47
N THR A 327 4.27 10.61 -16.49
CA THR A 327 4.42 10.95 -15.07
C THR A 327 5.27 9.94 -14.32
N ASP A 328 5.86 8.93 -14.97
CA ASP A 328 6.56 7.81 -14.33
C ASP A 328 5.73 7.14 -13.20
N GLY A 329 4.40 7.11 -13.38
CA GLY A 329 3.43 6.57 -12.41
C GLY A 329 3.01 7.55 -11.31
N HIS A 330 3.53 8.78 -11.26
CA HIS A 330 3.11 9.79 -10.29
C HIS A 330 1.64 10.20 -10.45
N CYS A 331 1.03 9.96 -11.62
CA CYS A 331 -0.40 10.21 -11.83
C CYS A 331 -1.31 9.54 -10.78
N TYR A 332 -0.91 8.40 -10.18
CA TYR A 332 -1.71 7.69 -9.16
C TYR A 332 -1.88 8.46 -7.84
N TYR A 333 -1.13 9.54 -7.63
CA TYR A 333 -1.35 10.46 -6.51
C TYR A 333 -2.58 11.34 -6.69
N PHE A 334 -3.09 11.48 -7.91
CA PHE A 334 -4.20 12.36 -8.22
C PHE A 334 -5.53 11.63 -8.31
N PHE A 335 -6.59 12.22 -7.74
CA PHE A 335 -7.94 11.65 -7.76
C PHE A 335 -8.46 11.42 -9.17
N THR A 336 -8.03 12.25 -10.11
CA THR A 336 -8.41 12.19 -11.51
C THR A 336 -8.04 10.86 -12.16
N THR A 337 -6.87 10.31 -11.83
CA THR A 337 -6.43 8.99 -12.29
C THR A 337 -7.27 7.87 -11.68
N TRP A 338 -7.65 7.99 -10.40
CA TRP A 338 -8.59 7.05 -9.77
C TRP A 338 -9.98 7.07 -10.44
N ASN A 339 -10.48 8.26 -10.77
CA ASN A 339 -11.73 8.42 -11.53
C ASN A 339 -11.62 7.79 -12.93
N VAL A 340 -10.51 7.99 -13.63
CA VAL A 340 -10.26 7.38 -14.96
C VAL A 340 -10.21 5.86 -14.89
N LEU A 341 -9.55 5.28 -13.87
CA LEU A 341 -9.53 3.83 -13.67
C LEU A 341 -10.92 3.25 -13.38
N LEU A 342 -11.73 3.95 -12.61
CA LEU A 342 -13.11 3.54 -12.33
C LEU A 342 -13.97 3.61 -13.60
N GLN A 343 -13.78 4.64 -14.43
CA GLN A 343 -14.40 4.73 -15.76
C GLN A 343 -13.94 3.62 -16.71
N LEU A 344 -12.64 3.33 -16.76
CA LEU A 344 -12.11 2.22 -17.56
C LEU A 344 -12.75 0.90 -17.15
N SER A 345 -12.87 0.66 -15.84
CA SER A 345 -13.57 -0.51 -15.29
C SER A 345 -15.04 -0.54 -15.72
N TYR A 346 -15.71 0.62 -15.75
CA TYR A 346 -17.07 0.75 -16.27
C TYR A 346 -17.18 0.39 -17.74
N TRP A 347 -16.35 0.94 -18.63
CA TRP A 347 -16.45 0.65 -20.05
C TRP A 347 -16.10 -0.80 -20.38
N CYS A 348 -15.12 -1.38 -19.70
CA CYS A 348 -14.83 -2.81 -19.78
C CYS A 348 -16.03 -3.66 -19.34
N TRP A 349 -16.64 -3.34 -18.19
CA TRP A 349 -17.84 -4.03 -17.74
C TRP A 349 -18.98 -3.88 -18.75
N SER A 350 -19.26 -2.67 -19.22
CA SER A 350 -20.31 -2.39 -20.20
C SER A 350 -20.12 -3.15 -21.51
N PHE A 351 -18.88 -3.34 -21.96
CA PHE A 351 -18.56 -4.15 -23.13
C PHE A 351 -18.90 -5.64 -22.93
N PHE A 352 -18.56 -6.20 -21.76
CA PHE A 352 -18.80 -7.61 -21.44
C PHE A 352 -20.24 -7.91 -20.97
N ASP A 353 -21.02 -6.89 -20.59
CA ASP A 353 -22.44 -7.04 -20.24
C ASP A 353 -23.31 -7.19 -21.48
N ALA A 354 -23.26 -8.39 -22.09
CA ALA A 354 -24.09 -8.74 -23.24
C ALA A 354 -25.59 -8.64 -22.96
N SER A 355 -25.99 -8.72 -21.69
CA SER A 355 -27.39 -8.64 -21.28
C SER A 355 -27.91 -7.22 -21.24
N GLY A 356 -27.06 -6.21 -21.01
CA GLY A 356 -27.47 -4.82 -20.77
C GLY A 356 -28.10 -4.56 -19.39
N HIS A 357 -28.37 -5.61 -18.60
CA HIS A 357 -29.14 -5.53 -17.36
C HIS A 357 -28.27 -5.51 -16.09
N SER A 358 -26.95 -5.31 -16.20
CA SER A 358 -26.08 -5.28 -15.03
C SER A 358 -26.44 -4.13 -14.08
N ARG A 359 -26.95 -4.49 -12.90
CA ARG A 359 -27.24 -3.53 -11.82
C ARG A 359 -25.99 -2.83 -11.31
N GLY A 360 -24.87 -3.56 -11.22
CA GLY A 360 -23.58 -2.99 -10.80
C GLY A 360 -23.09 -1.92 -11.78
N ARG A 361 -23.28 -2.15 -13.07
CA ARG A 361 -22.99 -1.19 -14.14
C ARG A 361 -23.82 0.08 -13.97
N ALA A 362 -25.14 -0.04 -13.78
CA ALA A 362 -26.03 1.11 -13.58
C ALA A 362 -25.64 1.96 -12.35
N VAL A 363 -25.36 1.30 -11.22
CA VAL A 363 -24.89 1.99 -10.00
C VAL A 363 -23.56 2.69 -10.25
N MET A 364 -22.63 2.05 -10.95
CA MET A 364 -21.32 2.65 -11.23
C MET A 364 -21.44 3.85 -12.16
N LEU A 365 -22.33 3.84 -13.17
CA LEU A 365 -22.64 5.01 -13.98
C LEU A 365 -23.24 6.15 -13.15
N ASP A 366 -24.18 5.83 -12.26
CA ASP A 366 -24.83 6.81 -11.37
C ASP A 366 -23.82 7.48 -10.41
N VAL A 367 -22.68 6.83 -10.13
CA VAL A 367 -21.59 7.37 -9.33
C VAL A 367 -20.58 8.13 -10.19
N LEU A 368 -20.18 7.56 -11.32
CA LEU A 368 -19.17 8.10 -12.23
C LEU A 368 -19.59 9.39 -12.89
N TRP A 369 -20.86 9.50 -13.27
CA TRP A 369 -21.40 10.67 -13.95
C TRP A 369 -21.28 11.95 -13.10
N PRO A 370 -21.88 12.03 -11.89
CA PRO A 370 -21.75 13.22 -11.04
C PRO A 370 -20.31 13.45 -10.59
N THR A 371 -19.52 12.40 -10.33
CA THR A 371 -18.11 12.53 -9.96
C THR A 371 -17.30 13.18 -11.08
N SER A 372 -17.53 12.78 -12.33
CA SER A 372 -16.80 13.32 -13.48
C SER A 372 -17.21 14.75 -13.81
N ILE A 373 -18.49 15.09 -13.65
CA ILE A 373 -18.94 16.50 -13.73
C ILE A 373 -18.23 17.35 -12.68
N LEU A 374 -18.17 16.87 -11.43
CA LEU A 374 -17.48 17.58 -10.35
C LEU A 374 -16.00 17.78 -10.66
N VAL A 375 -15.30 16.73 -11.12
CA VAL A 375 -13.90 16.82 -11.53
C VAL A 375 -13.71 17.84 -12.65
N THR A 376 -14.53 17.79 -13.70
CA THR A 376 -14.49 18.78 -14.80
C THR A 376 -14.71 20.19 -14.26
N ALA A 377 -15.71 20.41 -13.38
CA ALA A 377 -15.99 21.71 -12.81
C ALA A 377 -14.82 22.24 -11.95
N VAL A 378 -14.25 21.40 -11.08
CA VAL A 378 -13.11 21.76 -10.23
C VAL A 378 -11.88 22.08 -11.08
N VAL A 379 -11.57 21.26 -12.07
CA VAL A 379 -10.39 21.46 -12.94
C VAL A 379 -10.51 22.76 -13.72
N TRP A 380 -11.63 23.00 -14.41
CA TRP A 380 -11.73 24.14 -15.32
C TRP A 380 -12.17 25.44 -14.64
N ALA A 381 -12.95 25.38 -13.55
CA ALA A 381 -13.43 26.58 -12.86
C ALA A 381 -12.54 27.01 -11.69
N ILE A 382 -11.75 26.09 -11.09
CA ILE A 382 -10.91 26.39 -9.92
C ILE A 382 -9.43 26.24 -10.27
N LEU A 383 -9.00 25.06 -10.70
CA LEU A 383 -7.57 24.79 -10.89
C LEU A 383 -6.98 25.54 -12.10
N TYR A 384 -7.72 25.64 -13.21
CA TYR A 384 -7.24 26.35 -14.39
C TYR A 384 -6.97 27.84 -14.11
N PRO A 385 -7.89 28.63 -13.52
CA PRO A 385 -7.59 30.00 -13.12
C PRO A 385 -6.37 30.13 -12.19
N MET A 386 -6.19 29.19 -11.26
CA MET A 386 -5.06 29.19 -10.33
C MET A 386 -3.72 28.95 -11.06
N VAL A 387 -3.67 27.97 -11.94
CA VAL A 387 -2.47 27.63 -12.74
C VAL A 387 -2.15 28.75 -13.75
N HIS A 388 -3.18 29.38 -14.31
CA HIS A 388 -3.02 30.53 -15.20
C HIS A 388 -2.43 31.75 -14.48
N ALA A 389 -2.86 31.99 -13.24
CA ALA A 389 -2.33 33.08 -12.42
C ALA A 389 -0.83 32.94 -12.10
N ILE A 390 -0.30 31.71 -12.06
CA ILE A 390 1.13 31.42 -11.86
C ILE A 390 1.89 31.15 -13.17
N HIS A 391 1.23 31.31 -14.32
CA HIS A 391 1.79 31.12 -15.67
C HIS A 391 2.32 29.70 -15.94
N GLU A 392 1.73 28.69 -15.29
CA GLU A 392 2.07 27.28 -15.48
C GLU A 392 1.00 26.54 -16.30
N ASP A 393 0.36 27.25 -17.24
CA ASP A 393 -0.77 26.74 -18.04
C ASP A 393 -0.54 25.36 -18.67
N TYR A 394 0.71 25.04 -19.01
CA TYR A 394 1.12 23.77 -19.61
C TYR A 394 0.78 22.53 -18.75
N ILE A 395 0.62 22.70 -17.44
CA ILE A 395 0.26 21.62 -16.51
C ILE A 395 -1.16 21.12 -16.80
N LEU A 396 -2.11 22.02 -17.08
CA LEU A 396 -3.51 21.67 -17.36
C LEU A 396 -3.85 21.70 -18.85
N LEU A 397 -3.18 22.53 -19.65
CA LEU A 397 -3.37 22.63 -21.09
C LEU A 397 -2.53 21.59 -21.84
N ASN A 398 -2.66 20.33 -21.46
CA ASN A 398 -2.08 19.21 -22.20
C ASN A 398 -3.15 18.20 -22.59
N TRP A 399 -2.87 17.42 -23.64
CA TRP A 399 -3.87 16.53 -24.23
C TRP A 399 -4.38 15.48 -23.23
N ILE A 400 -3.55 15.02 -22.28
CA ILE A 400 -3.95 14.05 -21.25
C ILE A 400 -4.98 14.67 -20.32
N SER A 401 -4.72 15.87 -19.80
CA SER A 401 -5.65 16.63 -18.94
C SER A 401 -6.99 16.89 -19.66
N TYR A 402 -6.97 17.28 -20.94
CA TYR A 402 -8.19 17.40 -21.75
C TYR A 402 -8.95 16.08 -21.86
N CYS A 403 -8.26 14.95 -22.06
CA CYS A 403 -8.87 13.64 -22.11
C CYS A 403 -9.48 13.23 -20.76
N GLN A 404 -8.78 13.49 -19.65
CA GLN A 404 -9.15 13.03 -18.30
C GLN A 404 -10.13 13.95 -17.56
N HIS A 405 -10.28 15.21 -17.96
CA HIS A 405 -11.12 16.19 -17.26
C HIS A 405 -12.14 16.86 -18.19
N GLY A 406 -12.20 16.45 -19.45
CA GLY A 406 -13.15 16.98 -20.44
C GLY A 406 -13.79 15.88 -21.27
N ILE A 407 -12.99 15.22 -22.14
CA ILE A 407 -13.51 14.24 -23.10
C ILE A 407 -14.16 13.06 -22.36
N ASN A 408 -13.55 12.55 -21.29
CA ASN A 408 -14.11 11.45 -20.51
C ASN A 408 -15.51 11.77 -19.93
N ALA A 409 -15.71 12.97 -19.41
CA ALA A 409 -17.01 13.43 -18.94
C ALA A 409 -18.00 13.53 -20.10
N PHE A 410 -17.58 14.03 -21.26
CA PHE A 410 -18.43 14.03 -22.46
C PHE A 410 -18.83 12.61 -22.91
N LEU A 411 -17.92 11.63 -22.85
CA LEU A 411 -18.24 10.24 -23.15
C LEU A 411 -19.28 9.66 -22.17
N LEU A 412 -19.17 10.00 -20.87
CA LEU A 412 -20.18 9.63 -19.88
C LEU A 412 -21.51 10.35 -20.10
N LEU A 413 -21.51 11.60 -20.59
CA LEU A 413 -22.73 12.32 -20.95
C LEU A 413 -23.46 11.59 -22.08
N VAL A 414 -22.71 11.20 -23.12
CA VAL A 414 -23.24 10.46 -24.26
C VAL A 414 -23.87 9.14 -23.79
N GLU A 415 -23.19 8.40 -22.91
CA GLU A 415 -23.74 7.19 -22.30
C GLU A 415 -24.95 7.46 -21.40
N TRP A 416 -24.95 8.55 -20.65
CA TRP A 416 -26.08 8.94 -19.81
C TRP A 416 -27.31 9.28 -20.65
N ILE A 417 -27.13 9.95 -21.79
CA ILE A 417 -28.20 10.25 -22.76
C ILE A 417 -28.72 8.97 -23.44
N TRP A 418 -27.84 8.03 -23.77
CA TRP A 418 -28.23 6.76 -24.40
C TRP A 418 -28.87 5.76 -23.45
N ASN A 419 -28.64 5.90 -22.14
CA ASN A 419 -29.26 5.04 -21.15
C ASN A 419 -30.75 5.36 -20.97
N ASP A 420 -31.52 4.33 -20.69
CA ASP A 420 -32.95 4.48 -20.41
C ASP A 420 -33.19 5.40 -19.21
N ALA A 421 -34.27 6.17 -19.29
CA ALA A 421 -34.73 7.02 -18.22
C ALA A 421 -35.03 6.17 -16.98
N ARG A 422 -34.09 6.18 -16.03
CA ARG A 422 -34.20 5.51 -14.74
C ARG A 422 -34.18 6.52 -13.61
N ARG A 423 -34.81 6.16 -12.48
CA ARG A 423 -34.59 6.91 -11.24
C ARG A 423 -33.18 6.60 -10.75
N VAL A 424 -32.45 7.62 -10.32
CA VAL A 424 -31.17 7.45 -9.65
C VAL A 424 -31.46 7.17 -8.18
N ALA A 425 -30.89 6.09 -7.65
CA ALA A 425 -31.02 5.73 -6.26
C ALA A 425 -30.35 6.78 -5.36
N VAL A 426 -31.01 7.28 -4.32
CA VAL A 426 -30.41 8.27 -3.40
C VAL A 426 -29.15 7.73 -2.73
N SER A 427 -29.03 6.40 -2.61
CA SER A 427 -27.84 5.72 -2.10
C SER A 427 -26.60 5.83 -2.98
N THR A 428 -26.74 6.18 -4.27
CA THR A 428 -25.57 6.46 -5.13
C THR A 428 -24.89 7.75 -4.71
N CYS A 429 -25.59 8.69 -4.07
CA CYS A 429 -24.98 9.88 -3.47
C CYS A 429 -23.96 9.50 -2.39
N ALA A 430 -24.28 8.53 -1.53
CA ALA A 430 -23.34 8.01 -0.53
C ALA A 430 -22.12 7.35 -1.19
N TRP A 431 -22.29 6.67 -2.33
CA TRP A 431 -21.15 6.15 -3.10
C TRP A 431 -20.31 7.25 -3.75
N SER A 432 -20.94 8.29 -4.30
CA SER A 432 -20.26 9.46 -4.89
C SER A 432 -19.47 10.28 -3.87
N ILE A 433 -19.81 10.20 -2.58
CA ILE A 433 -19.04 10.82 -1.49
C ILE A 433 -17.96 9.87 -0.99
N LEU A 434 -18.31 8.58 -0.78
CA LEU A 434 -17.40 7.59 -0.23
C LEU A 434 -16.17 7.36 -1.11
N PHE A 435 -16.32 7.37 -2.45
CA PHE A 435 -15.19 7.13 -3.35
C PHE A 435 -14.11 8.23 -3.27
N PRO A 436 -14.45 9.53 -3.38
CA PRO A 436 -13.51 10.62 -3.07
C PRO A 436 -12.95 10.56 -1.64
N THR A 437 -13.76 10.27 -0.63
CA THR A 437 -13.28 10.14 0.77
C THR A 437 -12.24 9.02 0.93
N ILE A 438 -12.42 7.88 0.26
CA ILE A 438 -11.41 6.81 0.24
C ILE A 438 -10.11 7.31 -0.39
N TYR A 439 -10.19 8.08 -1.48
CA TYR A 439 -9.03 8.70 -2.08
C TYR A 439 -8.36 9.71 -1.14
N VAL A 440 -9.12 10.56 -0.43
CA VAL A 440 -8.55 11.53 0.51
C VAL A 440 -7.80 10.83 1.63
N ILE A 441 -8.36 9.75 2.17
CA ILE A 441 -7.68 8.90 3.17
C ILE A 441 -6.38 8.32 2.58
N TYR A 442 -6.42 7.79 1.34
CA TYR A 442 -5.23 7.30 0.65
C TYR A 442 -4.18 8.39 0.48
N ALA A 443 -4.56 9.55 -0.07
CA ALA A 443 -3.67 10.68 -0.32
C ALA A 443 -3.05 11.20 0.98
N TRP A 444 -3.81 11.21 2.08
CA TRP A 444 -3.31 11.60 3.38
C TRP A 444 -2.32 10.58 3.95
N ILE A 445 -2.61 9.28 3.86
CA ILE A 445 -1.64 8.22 4.26
C ILE A 445 -0.35 8.37 3.45
N VAL A 446 -0.44 8.57 2.14
CA VAL A 446 0.72 8.79 1.27
C VAL A 446 1.48 10.05 1.70
N HIS A 447 0.79 11.18 1.90
CA HIS A 447 1.39 12.44 2.33
C HIS A 447 2.15 12.30 3.64
N GLU A 448 1.55 11.69 4.67
CA GLU A 448 2.22 11.48 5.96
C GLU A 448 3.41 10.52 5.83
N THR A 449 3.30 9.49 5.00
CA THR A 449 4.41 8.55 4.78
C THR A 449 5.58 9.23 4.07
N VAL A 450 5.30 10.07 3.06
CA VAL A 450 6.29 10.88 2.33
C VAL A 450 6.89 11.97 3.23
N MET A 451 6.08 12.64 4.04
CA MET A 451 6.52 13.65 5.01
C MET A 451 7.40 13.04 6.10
N VAL A 452 7.04 11.89 6.65
CA VAL A 452 7.86 11.15 7.62
C VAL A 452 9.18 10.73 6.97
N PHE A 453 9.18 10.27 5.72
CA PHE A 453 10.41 9.99 4.98
C PHE A 453 11.24 11.26 4.73
N ALA A 454 10.61 12.38 4.37
CA ALA A 454 11.25 13.68 4.16
C ALA A 454 11.77 14.30 5.47
N LEU A 455 11.15 14.02 6.62
CA LEU A 455 11.61 14.43 7.95
C LEU A 455 12.76 13.56 8.43
N VAL A 456 12.72 12.25 8.17
CA VAL A 456 13.79 11.30 8.52
C VAL A 456 15.02 11.54 7.63
N THR A 457 14.84 11.76 6.33
CA THR A 457 15.93 12.12 5.39
C THR A 457 16.36 13.58 5.53
N GLY A 458 15.42 14.48 5.85
CA GLY A 458 15.67 15.89 6.15
C GLY A 458 16.41 16.10 7.46
N ALA A 459 16.17 15.29 8.49
CA ALA A 459 16.97 15.31 9.73
C ALA A 459 18.41 14.81 9.49
N ALA A 460 18.62 13.89 8.54
CA ALA A 460 19.95 13.50 8.09
C ALA A 460 20.67 14.60 7.27
N SER A 461 19.92 15.42 6.54
CA SER A 461 20.39 16.57 5.75
C SER A 461 20.58 17.86 6.59
N LEU A 462 19.78 18.06 7.64
CA LEU A 462 19.88 19.22 8.53
C LEU A 462 21.14 19.18 9.41
N ARG A 463 21.73 17.98 9.60
CA ARG A 463 23.04 17.84 10.23
C ARG A 463 24.20 18.29 9.32
N THR A 464 23.97 18.42 8.01
CA THR A 464 24.96 18.92 7.03
C THR A 464 24.66 20.34 6.51
N ARG A 465 23.46 20.89 6.73
CA ARG A 465 23.05 22.23 6.24
C ARG A 465 22.87 23.32 7.30
N ALA A 466 23.33 23.11 8.53
CA ALA A 466 23.36 24.16 9.57
C ALA A 466 24.35 25.33 9.29
N VAL A 467 24.75 25.56 8.03
CA VAL A 467 25.69 26.62 7.62
C VAL A 467 25.08 27.65 6.65
N SER A 468 23.88 27.47 6.08
CA SER A 468 23.25 28.55 5.29
C SER A 468 21.80 28.80 5.67
N ARG A 469 21.57 29.93 6.33
CA ARG A 469 20.25 30.50 6.59
C ARG A 469 19.67 31.03 5.28
N LYS A 470 18.59 30.43 4.79
CA LYS A 470 17.55 31.16 4.06
C LYS A 470 16.20 30.50 4.33
N ARG A 471 15.27 31.29 4.88
CA ARG A 471 13.85 30.93 4.98
C ARG A 471 13.34 30.71 3.56
N VAL A 472 12.71 29.56 3.33
CA VAL A 472 11.90 29.31 2.14
C VAL A 472 10.46 29.53 2.57
N ASP A 473 9.77 30.41 1.85
CA ASP A 473 8.41 30.85 2.14
C ASP A 473 7.41 29.73 1.80
N THR A 474 6.43 29.55 2.67
CA THR A 474 5.41 28.49 2.70
C THR A 474 4.50 28.41 1.46
N ALA A 475 4.60 29.35 0.51
CA ALA A 475 3.82 29.33 -0.72
C ALA A 475 4.41 28.38 -1.78
N ASP A 476 5.74 28.32 -1.91
CA ASP A 476 6.42 27.46 -2.89
C ASP A 476 6.27 25.97 -2.55
N SER A 477 6.12 25.65 -1.26
CA SER A 477 5.94 24.28 -0.79
C SER A 477 4.54 23.73 -1.09
N LEU A 478 3.53 24.60 -1.20
CA LEU A 478 2.15 24.20 -1.52
C LEU A 478 1.96 23.94 -3.02
N VAL A 479 2.68 24.68 -3.88
CA VAL A 479 2.69 24.45 -5.33
C VAL A 479 3.47 23.17 -5.68
N HIS A 480 4.63 22.94 -5.04
CA HIS A 480 5.39 21.70 -5.25
C HIS A 480 4.67 20.43 -4.82
N LEU A 481 3.73 20.51 -3.88
CA LEU A 481 2.95 19.35 -3.39
C LEU A 481 1.76 19.01 -4.28
N LEU A 482 1.36 19.92 -5.19
CA LEU A 482 0.27 19.72 -6.15
C LEU A 482 0.76 19.42 -7.57
N VAL A 483 2.07 19.55 -7.83
CA VAL A 483 2.67 19.50 -9.18
C VAL A 483 3.68 18.35 -9.37
N VAL A 484 3.94 17.51 -8.36
CA VAL A 484 4.85 16.35 -8.46
C VAL A 484 4.18 15.04 -8.11
#